data_AF-A0A1I2DRW0-F1
#
_entry.id   AF-A0A1I2DRW0-F1
#
_cell.length_a   1.000
_cell.length_b   1.000
_cell.length_c   1.000
_cell.angle_alpha   90.00
_cell.angle_beta   90.00
_cell.angle_gamma   90.00
#
_symmetry.space_group_name_H-M   'P 1'
#
loop_
_entity.id
_entity.type
_entity.pdbx_description
1 polymer ?
#
loop_
_entity_poly.entity_id
_entity_poly.type
_entity_poly.pdbx_seq_one_letter_code
_entity_poly.pdbx_strand_id
1 'polypeptide(L)'
;MKYSLLLTLAAIAFLSTGCASVVSGTDQKLTFNSEPEEATVTVSGRVLGKTPLTVPVDRGSNQSITFEKEGYKTYTAQLSTTTNPWFFGNIVIGGLLGSTTDGVSGAIHEFSPDQYFVTLKPDTPTGISTSKPRQIKEIIIAFSGEFRHQLASGGGEKVDTIVQLLGVDASQKDTTIRALNQLALANQNDLELAKTIIEVYGVQ
;
A
#
# COMPACT_ATOMS: atom_id res chain seq x y z
N MET A 1 -6.18 -54.29 -45.91
CA MET A 1 -6.79 -53.24 -45.04
C MET A 1 -6.12 -53.11 -43.65
N LYS A 2 -5.49 -54.15 -43.08
CA LYS A 2 -4.82 -54.06 -41.76
C LYS A 2 -3.59 -53.14 -41.70
N TYR A 3 -2.77 -53.09 -42.77
CA TYR A 3 -1.56 -52.25 -42.80
C TYR A 3 -1.83 -50.76 -43.00
N SER A 4 -2.97 -50.40 -43.62
CA SER A 4 -3.36 -49.00 -43.84
C SER A 4 -3.76 -48.30 -42.54
N LEU A 5 -4.27 -49.05 -41.55
CA LEU A 5 -4.62 -48.54 -40.22
C LEU A 5 -3.39 -48.37 -39.31
N LEU A 6 -2.35 -49.17 -39.53
CA LEU A 6 -1.08 -49.06 -38.80
C LEU A 6 -0.22 -47.87 -39.28
N LEU A 7 -0.27 -47.56 -40.59
CA LEU A 7 0.43 -46.41 -41.17
C LEU A 7 -0.17 -45.06 -40.74
N THR A 8 -1.51 -44.98 -40.58
CA THR A 8 -2.16 -43.76 -40.10
C THR A 8 -1.91 -43.51 -38.61
N LEU A 9 -1.83 -44.57 -37.79
CA LEU A 9 -1.55 -44.43 -36.36
C LEU A 9 -0.10 -43.99 -36.09
N ALA A 10 0.86 -44.43 -36.90
CA ALA A 10 2.26 -44.01 -36.83
C ALA A 10 2.47 -42.54 -37.26
N ALA A 11 1.68 -42.04 -38.22
CA ALA A 11 1.75 -40.65 -38.67
C ALA A 11 1.24 -39.65 -37.61
N ILE A 12 0.26 -40.04 -36.80
CA ILE A 12 -0.28 -39.21 -35.71
C ILE A 12 0.73 -39.10 -34.55
N ALA A 13 1.50 -40.14 -34.28
CA ALA A 13 2.54 -40.14 -33.24
C ALA A 13 3.75 -39.26 -33.57
N PHE A 14 3.99 -38.95 -34.85
CA PHE A 14 5.09 -38.07 -35.28
C PHE A 14 4.74 -36.58 -35.24
N LEU A 15 3.45 -36.24 -35.13
CA LEU A 15 2.98 -34.84 -35.07
C LEU A 15 2.90 -34.31 -33.63
N SER A 16 3.14 -35.15 -32.61
CA SER A 16 3.10 -34.77 -31.19
C SER A 16 4.46 -34.38 -30.61
N THR A 17 5.55 -34.38 -31.40
CA THR A 17 6.81 -33.73 -31.00
C THR A 17 6.72 -32.23 -31.26
N GLY A 18 5.74 -31.58 -30.63
CA GLY A 18 5.80 -30.14 -30.45
C GLY A 18 6.97 -29.86 -29.54
N CYS A 19 8.04 -29.25 -30.06
CA CYS A 19 9.10 -28.68 -29.25
C CYS A 19 8.47 -27.63 -28.33
N ALA A 20 8.12 -28.01 -27.11
CA ALA A 20 7.89 -27.07 -26.03
C ALA A 20 9.23 -26.40 -25.75
N SER A 21 9.53 -25.34 -26.50
CA SER A 21 10.65 -24.46 -26.21
C SER A 21 10.32 -23.76 -24.91
N VAL A 22 10.72 -24.37 -23.79
CA VAL A 22 10.81 -23.69 -22.50
C VAL A 22 11.93 -22.67 -22.66
N VAL A 23 11.59 -21.51 -23.20
CA VAL A 23 12.41 -20.31 -23.09
C VAL A 23 12.23 -19.83 -21.65
N SER A 24 12.89 -20.52 -20.73
CA SER A 24 13.12 -20.00 -19.38
C SER A 24 14.24 -18.96 -19.49
N GLY A 25 13.89 -17.76 -19.95
CA GLY A 25 14.73 -16.60 -19.70
C GLY A 25 14.93 -16.44 -18.20
N THR A 26 16.14 -16.07 -17.77
CA THR A 26 16.45 -15.75 -16.38
C THR A 26 15.76 -14.47 -15.91
N ASP A 27 15.40 -13.60 -16.85
CA ASP A 27 14.89 -12.27 -16.57
C ASP A 27 13.51 -12.11 -17.22
N GLN A 28 12.61 -11.41 -16.52
CA GLN A 28 11.32 -11.01 -17.02
C GLN A 28 11.18 -9.49 -16.93
N LYS A 29 10.66 -8.85 -17.98
CA LYS A 29 10.32 -7.44 -17.92
C LYS A 29 9.06 -7.31 -17.08
N LEU A 30 9.13 -6.58 -15.97
CA LEU A 30 7.98 -6.26 -15.13
C LEU A 30 7.66 -4.79 -15.26
N THR A 31 6.39 -4.48 -15.41
CA THR A 31 5.85 -3.12 -15.36
C THR A 31 5.19 -2.91 -14.00
N PHE A 32 5.59 -1.85 -13.32
CA PHE A 32 5.08 -1.44 -12.02
C PHE A 32 4.35 -0.11 -12.16
N ASN A 33 3.07 -0.11 -11.80
CA ASN A 33 2.22 1.06 -11.73
C ASN A 33 1.68 1.21 -10.30
N SER A 34 1.43 2.45 -9.89
CA SER A 34 0.78 2.69 -8.61
C SER A 34 -0.19 3.85 -8.67
N GLU A 35 -1.20 3.79 -7.80
CA GLU A 35 -2.05 4.91 -7.47
C GLU A 35 -1.88 5.25 -5.99
N PRO A 36 -1.37 6.44 -5.66
CA PRO A 36 -0.92 7.49 -6.58
C PRO A 36 0.41 7.15 -7.30
N GLU A 37 0.73 7.87 -8.37
CA GLU A 37 1.99 7.73 -9.13
C GLU A 37 3.22 8.12 -8.29
N GLU A 38 4.44 7.92 -8.81
CA GLU A 38 5.71 8.26 -8.14
C GLU A 38 6.00 7.48 -6.85
N ALA A 39 5.48 6.26 -6.71
CA ALA A 39 5.85 5.35 -5.63
C ALA A 39 7.20 4.68 -5.91
N THR A 40 8.08 4.65 -4.91
CA THR A 40 9.36 3.96 -4.98
C THR A 40 9.14 2.46 -4.95
N VAL A 41 9.70 1.76 -5.94
CA VAL A 41 9.63 0.30 -6.09
C VAL A 41 10.96 -0.32 -5.68
N THR A 42 10.90 -1.25 -4.74
CA THR A 42 12.04 -2.02 -4.26
C THR A 42 11.79 -3.51 -4.46
N VAL A 43 12.73 -4.21 -5.08
CA VAL A 43 12.64 -5.67 -5.29
C VAL A 43 13.82 -6.34 -4.63
N SER A 44 13.56 -7.31 -3.74
CA SER A 44 14.59 -8.02 -2.95
C SER A 44 15.57 -7.08 -2.23
N GLY A 45 15.08 -5.95 -1.73
CA GLY A 45 15.89 -4.93 -1.04
C GLY A 45 16.66 -3.97 -1.96
N ARG A 46 16.53 -4.09 -3.30
CA ARG A 46 17.14 -3.17 -4.27
C ARG A 46 16.10 -2.19 -4.83
N VAL A 47 16.35 -0.90 -4.68
CA VAL A 47 15.52 0.16 -5.28
C VAL A 47 15.67 0.12 -6.80
N LEU A 48 14.55 -0.08 -7.51
CA LEU A 48 14.51 -0.13 -8.98
C LEU A 48 14.16 1.23 -9.60
N GLY A 49 13.39 2.07 -8.89
CA GLY A 49 12.98 3.39 -9.36
C GLY A 49 11.61 3.78 -8.81
N LYS A 50 10.92 4.67 -9.54
CA LYS A 50 9.56 5.14 -9.19
C LYS A 50 8.54 4.77 -10.26
N THR A 51 7.33 4.44 -9.85
CA THR A 51 6.21 4.17 -10.76
C THR A 51 5.76 5.43 -11.53
N PRO A 52 5.32 5.31 -12.79
CA PRO A 52 5.30 4.09 -13.61
C PRO A 52 6.72 3.67 -14.07
N LEU A 53 7.07 2.39 -13.87
CA LEU A 53 8.41 1.86 -14.15
C LEU A 53 8.33 0.53 -14.89
N THR A 54 9.17 0.33 -15.91
CA THR A 54 9.34 -0.98 -16.56
C THR A 54 10.81 -1.38 -16.50
N VAL A 55 11.11 -2.49 -15.84
CA VAL A 55 12.49 -2.95 -15.59
C VAL A 55 12.59 -4.47 -15.73
N PRO A 56 13.73 -4.99 -16.23
CA PRO A 56 14.02 -6.42 -16.16
C PRO A 56 14.25 -6.81 -14.70
N VAL A 57 13.56 -7.84 -14.25
CA VAL A 57 13.67 -8.42 -12.91
C VAL A 57 13.97 -9.91 -13.06
N ASP A 58 14.91 -10.42 -12.28
CA ASP A 58 15.27 -11.83 -12.29
C ASP A 58 14.04 -12.68 -11.92
N ARG A 59 13.83 -13.79 -12.62
CA ARG A 59 12.80 -14.80 -12.32
C ARG A 59 13.23 -15.63 -11.11
N GLY A 60 13.31 -14.98 -9.95
CA GLY A 60 13.53 -15.64 -8.67
C GLY A 60 12.21 -16.08 -8.04
N SER A 61 12.15 -17.31 -7.50
CA SER A 61 11.04 -17.70 -6.64
C SER A 61 11.08 -16.90 -5.33
N ASN A 62 9.95 -16.30 -4.93
CA ASN A 62 9.74 -15.63 -3.64
C ASN A 62 10.51 -14.31 -3.42
N GLN A 63 10.70 -13.50 -4.46
CA GLN A 63 11.24 -12.15 -4.26
C GLN A 63 10.19 -11.24 -3.63
N SER A 64 10.56 -10.43 -2.63
CA SER A 64 9.67 -9.41 -2.08
C SER A 64 9.69 -8.15 -2.95
N ILE A 65 8.51 -7.63 -3.30
CA ILE A 65 8.31 -6.34 -3.93
C ILE A 65 7.71 -5.39 -2.89
N THR A 66 8.33 -4.24 -2.71
CA THR A 66 7.89 -3.21 -1.77
C THR A 66 7.63 -1.92 -2.52
N PHE A 67 6.50 -1.29 -2.23
CA PHE A 67 6.09 0.00 -2.76
C PHE A 67 6.01 1.01 -1.62
N GLU A 68 6.71 2.12 -1.77
CA GLU A 68 6.81 3.17 -0.76
C GLU A 68 6.54 4.54 -1.36
N LYS A 69 5.67 5.30 -0.73
CA LYS A 69 5.46 6.70 -1.07
C LYS A 69 5.23 7.49 0.20
N GLU A 70 5.78 8.70 0.25
CA GLU A 70 5.57 9.62 1.37
C GLU A 70 4.08 9.90 1.58
N GLY A 71 3.59 9.77 2.81
CA GLY A 71 2.17 9.96 3.17
C GLY A 71 1.28 8.74 2.91
N TYR A 72 1.86 7.61 2.52
CA TYR A 72 1.17 6.36 2.23
C TYR A 72 1.84 5.20 2.97
N LYS A 73 1.01 4.23 3.37
CA LYS A 73 1.47 2.99 4.00
C LYS A 73 2.37 2.22 3.04
N THR A 74 3.55 1.83 3.51
CA THR A 74 4.41 0.88 2.81
C THR A 74 3.64 -0.40 2.54
N TYR A 75 3.62 -0.81 1.28
CA TYR A 75 2.99 -2.05 0.85
C TYR A 75 4.06 -3.04 0.41
N THR A 76 4.00 -4.29 0.89
CA THR A 76 4.91 -5.36 0.48
C THR A 76 4.14 -6.58 0.01
N ALA A 77 4.54 -7.14 -1.13
CA ALA A 77 4.03 -8.39 -1.68
C ALA A 77 5.16 -9.31 -2.12
N GLN A 78 4.83 -10.58 -2.37
CA GLN A 78 5.75 -11.53 -2.96
C GLN A 78 5.50 -11.63 -4.47
N LEU A 79 6.58 -11.60 -5.25
CA LEU A 79 6.59 -11.90 -6.66
C LEU A 79 6.24 -13.38 -6.84
N SER A 80 5.02 -13.67 -7.30
CA SER A 80 4.63 -15.01 -7.73
C SER A 80 5.03 -15.18 -9.19
N THR A 81 5.93 -16.12 -9.46
CA THR A 81 6.33 -16.48 -10.84
C THR A 81 5.36 -17.48 -11.48
N THR A 82 4.32 -17.90 -10.76
CA THR A 82 3.33 -18.87 -11.23
C THR A 82 2.14 -18.12 -11.83
N THR A 83 2.03 -18.12 -13.16
CA THR A 83 0.78 -17.84 -13.87
C THR A 83 -0.30 -18.75 -13.30
N ASN A 84 -1.20 -18.20 -12.47
CA ASN A 84 -2.35 -18.95 -12.00
C ASN A 84 -3.44 -18.88 -13.09
N PRO A 85 -3.74 -19.96 -13.82
CA PRO A 85 -4.76 -19.93 -14.87
C PRO A 85 -6.16 -19.61 -14.33
N TRP A 86 -6.37 -19.77 -13.02
CA TRP A 86 -7.60 -19.41 -12.33
C TRP A 86 -7.79 -17.89 -12.14
N PHE A 87 -6.74 -17.09 -12.35
CA PHE A 87 -6.77 -15.63 -12.22
C PHE A 87 -7.62 -14.96 -13.32
N PHE A 88 -7.60 -15.50 -14.54
CA PHE A 88 -8.49 -15.05 -15.63
C PHE A 88 -9.97 -15.40 -15.41
N GLY A 89 -10.26 -16.37 -14.53
CA GLY A 89 -11.64 -16.75 -14.18
C GLY A 89 -12.39 -15.70 -13.35
N ASN A 90 -11.67 -14.80 -12.67
CA ASN A 90 -12.26 -13.75 -11.82
C ASN A 90 -12.33 -12.36 -12.48
N ILE A 91 -11.68 -12.14 -13.63
CA ILE A 91 -11.70 -10.85 -14.34
C ILE A 91 -12.99 -10.65 -15.17
N VAL A 92 -13.76 -11.71 -15.43
CA VAL A 92 -15.01 -11.63 -16.20
C VAL A 92 -16.24 -11.29 -15.33
N ILE A 93 -16.12 -11.29 -13.99
CA ILE A 93 -17.28 -11.11 -13.08
C ILE A 93 -17.12 -9.92 -12.10
N GLY A 94 -16.16 -9.01 -12.30
CA GLY A 94 -16.15 -7.79 -11.48
C GLY A 94 -15.10 -6.74 -11.82
N GLY A 95 -15.43 -5.76 -12.66
CA GLY A 95 -14.66 -4.51 -12.65
C GLY A 95 -14.71 -3.61 -13.87
N LEU A 96 -15.39 -3.98 -14.95
CA LEU A 96 -15.67 -3.02 -16.03
C LEU A 96 -16.85 -2.13 -15.57
N LEU A 97 -16.52 -0.99 -14.96
CA LEU A 97 -17.42 0.10 -14.59
C LEU A 97 -18.37 -0.18 -13.40
N GLY A 98 -18.13 0.52 -12.28
CA GLY A 98 -19.18 0.80 -11.29
C GLY A 98 -19.19 -0.08 -10.05
N SER A 99 -18.43 0.31 -9.03
CA SER A 99 -18.91 0.25 -7.66
C SER A 99 -18.19 1.31 -6.82
N THR A 100 -18.92 2.36 -6.49
CA THR A 100 -18.49 3.51 -5.67
C THR A 100 -18.33 3.17 -4.19
N THR A 101 -18.07 1.91 -3.82
CA THR A 101 -18.14 1.49 -2.42
C THR A 101 -16.98 0.69 -1.86
N ASP A 102 -15.91 0.34 -2.60
CA ASP A 102 -14.78 -0.41 -1.98
C ASP A 102 -13.40 -0.18 -2.60
N GLY A 103 -13.09 1.06 -3.00
CA GLY A 103 -11.75 1.45 -3.48
C GLY A 103 -10.65 1.52 -2.41
N VAL A 104 -10.83 0.92 -1.23
CA VAL A 104 -9.90 1.01 -0.07
C VAL A 104 -9.42 -0.37 0.38
N SER A 105 -9.50 -1.39 -0.48
CA SER A 105 -8.64 -2.57 -0.33
C SER A 105 -7.37 -2.28 -1.12
N GLY A 106 -6.22 -2.18 -0.46
CA GLY A 106 -4.91 -1.95 -1.10
C GLY A 106 -4.47 -3.22 -1.82
N ALA A 107 -5.32 -3.73 -2.70
CA ALA A 107 -5.13 -4.96 -3.41
C ALA A 107 -4.13 -4.69 -4.54
N ILE A 108 -3.06 -5.48 -4.57
CA ILE A 108 -2.33 -5.64 -5.80
C ILE A 108 -3.24 -6.38 -6.76
N HIS A 109 -3.43 -5.80 -7.94
CA HIS A 109 -4.04 -6.46 -9.06
C HIS A 109 -2.94 -6.77 -10.08
N GLU A 110 -2.64 -8.06 -10.26
CA GLU A 110 -1.78 -8.55 -11.33
C GLU A 110 -2.59 -8.52 -12.64
N PHE A 111 -2.53 -7.43 -13.41
CA PHE A 111 -3.36 -7.30 -14.61
C PHE A 111 -2.90 -8.20 -15.77
N SER A 112 -1.66 -8.69 -15.72
CA SER A 112 -1.01 -9.62 -16.65
C SER A 112 0.24 -10.19 -15.97
N PRO A 113 0.79 -11.35 -16.40
CA PRO A 113 1.92 -12.01 -15.72
C PRO A 113 3.20 -11.15 -15.58
N ASP A 114 3.24 -10.01 -16.25
CA ASP A 114 4.33 -9.04 -16.32
C ASP A 114 3.93 -7.64 -15.82
N GLN A 115 2.71 -7.44 -15.30
CA GLN A 115 2.22 -6.12 -14.89
C GLN A 115 1.62 -6.11 -13.48
N TYR A 116 2.16 -5.25 -12.65
CA TYR A 116 1.72 -4.99 -11.28
C TYR A 116 1.13 -3.61 -11.18
N PHE A 117 -0.09 -3.52 -10.66
CA PHE A 117 -0.69 -2.26 -10.26
C PHE A 117 -1.05 -2.33 -8.78
N VAL A 118 -0.65 -1.31 -8.03
CA VAL A 118 -0.94 -1.20 -6.60
C VAL A 118 -1.64 0.11 -6.27
N THR A 119 -2.72 0.03 -5.52
CA THR A 119 -3.31 1.22 -4.87
C THR A 119 -2.75 1.33 -3.46
N LEU A 120 -1.93 2.36 -3.22
CA LEU A 120 -1.38 2.61 -1.88
C LEU A 120 -2.44 3.23 -0.99
N LYS A 121 -2.48 2.77 0.25
CA LYS A 121 -3.36 3.35 1.26
C LYS A 121 -2.70 4.59 1.86
N PRO A 122 -3.39 5.74 1.87
CA PRO A 122 -2.93 6.87 2.64
C PRO A 122 -2.65 6.51 4.10
N ASP A 123 -1.64 7.14 4.70
CA ASP A 123 -1.51 7.17 6.16
C ASP A 123 -2.54 8.08 6.81
N THR A 124 -3.06 9.06 6.05
CA THR A 124 -4.03 10.06 6.49
C THR A 124 -5.30 10.05 5.62
N PRO A 125 -6.48 10.43 6.13
CA PRO A 125 -7.74 10.38 5.36
C PRO A 125 -7.74 11.17 4.03
N THR A 126 -6.75 12.04 3.80
CA THR A 126 -6.66 12.93 2.64
C THR A 126 -5.63 12.49 1.58
N GLY A 127 -4.81 11.46 1.81
CA GLY A 127 -3.82 11.02 0.81
C GLY A 127 -2.65 11.98 0.60
N ILE A 128 -2.49 12.99 1.44
CA ILE A 128 -1.39 13.94 1.35
C ILE A 128 -0.41 13.60 2.48
N SER A 129 0.88 13.45 2.15
CA SER A 129 1.93 13.50 3.16
C SER A 129 1.90 14.88 3.81
N THR A 130 1.32 14.97 4.99
CA THR A 130 1.21 16.21 5.73
C THR A 130 2.26 16.23 6.84
N SER A 131 2.91 17.38 7.04
CA SER A 131 3.86 17.54 8.14
C SER A 131 3.18 17.25 9.49
N LYS A 132 3.94 16.82 10.50
CA LYS A 132 3.39 16.55 11.85
C LYS A 132 2.55 17.72 12.40
N PRO A 133 2.94 19.01 12.23
CA PRO A 133 2.11 20.13 12.62
C PRO A 133 0.75 20.18 11.92
N ARG A 134 0.71 19.81 10.65
CA ARG A 134 -0.54 19.79 9.89
C ARG A 134 -1.44 18.65 10.33
N GLN A 135 -0.89 17.46 10.59
CA GLN A 135 -1.65 16.33 11.14
C GLN A 135 -2.27 16.68 12.50
N ILE A 136 -1.51 17.32 13.39
CA ILE A 136 -2.01 17.77 14.69
C ILE A 136 -3.17 18.76 14.51
N LYS A 137 -3.04 19.75 13.61
CA LYS A 137 -4.14 20.68 13.30
C LYS A 137 -5.37 19.97 12.76
N GLU A 138 -5.21 19.06 11.81
CA GLU A 138 -6.32 18.33 11.19
C GLU A 138 -7.06 17.48 12.22
N ILE A 139 -6.35 16.74 13.08
CA ILE A 139 -6.97 15.90 14.13
C ILE A 139 -7.73 16.77 15.14
N ILE A 140 -7.11 17.85 15.64
CA ILE A 140 -7.75 18.72 16.65
C ILE A 140 -8.99 19.42 16.08
N ILE A 141 -8.94 19.89 14.84
CA ILE A 141 -10.06 20.62 14.23
C ILE A 141 -11.18 19.65 13.82
N ALA A 142 -10.87 18.50 13.22
CA ALA A 142 -11.87 17.55 12.75
C ALA A 142 -12.58 16.79 13.89
N PHE A 143 -11.89 16.57 15.01
CA PHE A 143 -12.38 15.79 16.14
C PHE A 143 -12.42 16.58 17.45
N SER A 144 -12.61 17.91 17.41
CA SER A 144 -12.41 18.76 18.59
C SER A 144 -13.25 18.38 19.81
N GLY A 145 -14.53 18.04 19.61
CA GLY A 145 -15.41 17.59 20.69
C GLY A 145 -14.93 16.31 21.36
N GLU A 146 -14.57 15.30 20.55
CA GLU A 146 -14.06 14.02 21.03
C GLU A 146 -12.67 14.17 21.67
N PHE A 147 -11.81 14.99 21.08
CA PHE A 147 -10.46 15.25 21.57
C PHE A 147 -10.50 15.88 22.96
N ARG A 148 -11.31 16.92 23.16
CA ARG A 148 -11.48 17.58 24.47
C ARG A 148 -12.10 16.63 25.49
N HIS A 149 -13.09 15.84 25.09
CA HIS A 149 -13.68 14.83 25.97
C HIS A 149 -12.64 13.77 26.39
N GLN A 150 -11.85 13.26 25.44
CA GLN A 150 -10.80 12.27 25.72
C GLN A 150 -9.70 12.84 26.62
N LEU A 151 -9.31 14.10 26.44
CA LEU A 151 -8.39 14.78 27.36
C LEU A 151 -8.96 14.87 28.78
N ALA A 152 -10.25 15.21 28.91
CA ALA A 152 -10.92 15.29 30.21
C ALA A 152 -11.05 13.91 30.88
N SER A 153 -11.22 12.83 30.11
CA SER A 153 -11.28 11.45 30.61
C SER A 153 -9.90 10.83 30.84
N GLY A 154 -8.80 11.55 30.59
CA GLY A 154 -7.43 11.07 30.84
C GLY A 154 -6.83 10.26 29.70
N GLY A 155 -7.39 10.30 28.49
CA GLY A 155 -6.82 9.67 27.30
C GLY A 155 -7.86 9.16 26.31
N GLY A 156 -7.38 8.66 25.18
CA GLY A 156 -8.18 8.07 24.10
C GLY A 156 -7.39 7.98 22.80
N GLU A 157 -7.95 7.31 21.79
CA GLU A 157 -7.27 7.03 20.51
C GLU A 157 -6.74 8.31 19.83
N LYS A 158 -7.53 9.39 19.82
CA LYS A 158 -7.15 10.65 19.17
C LYS A 158 -6.05 11.36 19.95
N VAL A 159 -6.12 11.32 21.29
CA VAL A 159 -5.08 11.86 22.17
C VAL A 159 -3.78 11.08 22.01
N ASP A 160 -3.86 9.75 21.95
CA ASP A 160 -2.69 8.87 21.79
C ASP A 160 -1.98 9.11 20.46
N THR A 161 -2.74 9.33 19.39
CA THR A 161 -2.20 9.68 18.08
C THR A 161 -1.44 11.01 18.14
N ILE A 162 -2.00 12.04 18.81
CA ILE A 162 -1.30 13.31 18.99
C ILE A 162 -0.04 13.12 19.83
N VAL A 163 -0.09 12.39 20.95
CA VAL A 163 1.10 12.12 21.77
C VAL A 163 2.21 11.42 20.97
N GLN A 164 1.86 10.48 20.09
CA GLN A 164 2.83 9.87 19.16
C GLN A 164 3.41 10.90 18.17
N LEU A 165 2.58 11.78 17.60
CA LEU A 165 3.03 12.82 16.69
C LEU A 165 3.97 13.82 17.37
N LEU A 166 3.74 14.11 18.66
CA LEU A 166 4.63 14.94 19.49
C LEU A 166 6.00 14.26 19.75
N GLY A 167 6.13 12.96 19.49
CA GLY A 167 7.39 12.22 19.71
C GLY A 167 7.74 12.04 21.19
N VAL A 168 6.73 12.01 22.06
CA VAL A 168 6.92 11.88 23.51
C VAL A 168 7.14 10.42 23.89
N ASP A 169 8.09 10.17 24.78
CA ASP A 169 8.36 8.84 25.34
C ASP A 169 7.17 8.27 26.12
N ALA A 170 6.99 6.95 26.07
CA ALA A 170 5.88 6.27 26.76
C ALA A 170 5.84 6.54 28.27
N SER A 171 6.99 6.80 28.91
CA SER A 171 7.09 7.14 30.33
C SER A 171 6.52 8.51 30.67
N GLN A 172 6.44 9.43 29.69
CA GLN A 172 5.96 10.79 29.87
C GLN A 172 4.50 10.96 29.41
N LYS A 173 3.91 9.92 28.81
CA LYS A 173 2.57 9.94 28.21
C LYS A 173 1.51 10.56 29.14
N ASP A 174 1.39 10.10 30.38
CA ASP A 174 0.35 10.59 31.31
C ASP A 174 0.55 12.07 31.67
N THR A 175 1.80 12.49 31.84
CA THR A 175 2.16 13.89 32.12
C THR A 175 1.81 14.78 30.93
N THR A 176 2.10 14.32 29.72
CA THR A 176 1.75 15.00 28.47
C THR A 176 0.25 15.11 28.30
N ILE A 177 -0.52 14.05 28.56
CA ILE A 177 -1.99 14.10 28.49
C ILE A 177 -2.56 15.15 29.45
N ARG A 178 -2.03 15.23 30.67
CA ARG A 178 -2.44 16.26 31.64
C ARG A 178 -2.08 17.66 31.15
N ALA A 179 -0.88 17.86 30.61
CA ALA A 179 -0.47 19.13 30.03
C ALA A 179 -1.35 19.54 28.84
N LEU A 180 -1.66 18.60 27.94
CA LEU A 180 -2.57 18.82 26.82
C LEU A 180 -3.98 19.19 27.30
N ASN A 181 -4.48 18.56 28.35
CA ASN A 181 -5.76 18.92 28.95
C ASN A 181 -5.74 20.37 29.51
N GLN A 182 -4.66 20.78 30.18
CA GLN A 182 -4.52 22.17 30.64
C GLN A 182 -4.49 23.16 29.48
N LEU A 183 -3.78 22.85 28.39
CA LEU A 183 -3.77 23.68 27.18
C LEU A 183 -5.17 23.76 26.56
N ALA A 184 -5.91 22.66 26.52
CA ALA A 184 -7.28 22.62 26.01
C ALA A 184 -8.24 23.47 26.87
N LEU A 185 -8.09 23.45 28.20
CA LEU A 185 -8.88 24.27 29.10
C LEU A 185 -8.53 25.77 28.98
N ALA A 186 -7.27 26.11 28.71
CA ALA A 186 -6.81 27.47 28.53
C ALA A 186 -7.21 28.09 27.17
N ASN A 187 -7.48 27.27 26.16
CA ASN A 187 -7.80 27.71 24.80
C ASN A 187 -9.23 27.34 24.41
N GLN A 188 -10.11 28.33 24.28
CA GLN A 188 -11.49 28.11 23.83
C GLN A 188 -11.59 27.78 22.34
N ASN A 189 -10.63 28.22 21.54
CA ASN A 189 -10.60 27.99 20.09
C ASN A 189 -9.68 26.81 19.74
N ASP A 190 -10.19 25.85 18.95
CA ASP A 190 -9.47 24.62 18.60
C ASP A 190 -8.30 24.84 17.64
N LEU A 191 -8.41 25.83 16.74
CA LEU A 191 -7.30 26.22 15.88
C LEU A 191 -6.16 26.82 16.72
N GLU A 192 -6.49 27.62 17.73
CA GLU A 192 -5.49 28.22 18.62
C GLU A 192 -4.87 27.20 19.57
N LEU A 193 -5.67 26.26 20.08
CA LEU A 193 -5.19 25.08 20.80
C LEU A 193 -4.17 24.30 19.96
N ALA A 194 -4.50 24.01 18.70
CA ALA A 194 -3.61 23.27 17.82
C ALA A 194 -2.27 24.00 17.58
N LYS A 195 -2.31 25.31 17.31
CA LYS A 195 -1.08 26.11 17.17
C LYS A 195 -0.25 26.10 18.44
N THR A 196 -0.90 26.28 19.60
CA THR A 196 -0.23 26.32 20.90
C THR A 196 0.47 24.99 21.19
N ILE A 197 -0.19 23.86 20.93
CA ILE A 197 0.42 22.53 21.09
C ILE A 197 1.64 22.39 20.18
N ILE A 198 1.53 22.78 18.91
CA ILE A 198 2.64 22.68 17.95
C ILE A 198 3.84 23.52 18.40
N GLU A 199 3.59 24.73 18.89
CA GLU A 199 4.61 25.66 19.36
C GLU A 199 5.28 25.17 20.65
N VAL A 200 4.49 24.77 21.66
CA VAL A 200 4.99 24.31 22.97
C VAL A 200 5.87 23.07 22.83
N TYR A 201 5.51 22.15 21.93
CA TYR A 201 6.25 20.91 21.72
C TYR A 201 7.27 20.99 20.58
N GLY A 202 7.46 22.17 19.96
CA GLY A 202 8.47 22.39 18.93
C GLY A 202 8.34 21.48 17.70
N VAL A 203 7.10 21.13 17.33
CA VAL A 203 6.85 20.21 16.22
C VAL A 203 7.13 20.91 14.89
N GLN A 204 8.00 20.33 14.06
CA GLN A 204 8.37 20.82 12.72
C GLN A 204 7.66 20.03 11.61
#